data_AF-A0A8I2YYB7-F1
#
_entry.id   AF-A0A8I2YYB7-F1
#
_cell.length_a   1.000
_cell.length_b   1.000
_cell.length_c   1.000
_cell.angle_alpha   90.00
_cell.angle_beta   90.00
_cell.angle_gamma   90.00
#
_symmetry.space_group_name_H-M   'P 1'
#
loop_
_entity.id
_entity.type
_entity.pdbx_description
1 polymer ?
#
loop_
_entity_poly.entity_id
_entity_poly.type
_entity_poly.pdbx_seq_one_letter_code
_entity_poly.pdbx_strand_id
1 'polypeptide(L)'
;MVNNGWQQNHVDMHVHFWSNIENHEWRYSRTETQQRALMHYQGNQHRFWHATIGGPQAFNLSLINQDVLSVTHNRIVLKLNNEQYKLIRKCSLSLFSDAMHHVIVVPPTLFRIHGDFS
;
A
#
# COMPACT_ATOMS: atom_id res chain seq x y z
N MET A 1 -13.59 -40.85 -0.10
CA MET A 1 -13.28 -39.42 0.09
C MET A 1 -13.45 -39.11 1.56
N VAL A 2 -12.41 -38.67 2.26
CA VAL A 2 -12.49 -38.37 3.70
C VAL A 2 -13.33 -37.11 3.86
N ASN A 3 -14.48 -37.24 4.52
CA ASN A 3 -15.31 -36.10 4.89
C ASN A 3 -14.69 -35.46 6.13
N ASN A 4 -13.92 -34.39 5.95
CA ASN A 4 -13.15 -33.72 7.01
C ASN A 4 -14.04 -32.99 8.04
N GLY A 5 -15.34 -33.30 8.14
CA GLY A 5 -16.31 -32.61 8.99
C GLY A 5 -16.68 -31.21 8.51
N TRP A 6 -16.20 -30.80 7.33
CA TRP A 6 -16.57 -29.53 6.71
C TRP A 6 -17.96 -29.65 6.10
N GLN A 7 -18.84 -28.73 6.48
CA GLN A 7 -20.15 -28.64 5.84
C GLN A 7 -19.98 -28.23 4.37
N GLN A 8 -20.74 -28.85 3.48
CA GLN A 8 -20.62 -28.65 2.03
C GLN A 8 -20.79 -27.17 1.64
N ASN A 9 -21.69 -26.46 2.31
CA ASN A 9 -21.88 -25.02 2.13
C ASN A 9 -20.59 -24.20 2.34
N HIS A 10 -19.71 -24.59 3.27
CA HIS A 10 -18.44 -23.91 3.52
C HIS A 10 -17.46 -24.14 2.37
N VAL A 11 -17.44 -25.36 1.83
CA VAL A 11 -16.63 -25.71 0.67
C VAL A 11 -17.10 -24.92 -0.54
N ASP A 12 -18.40 -24.90 -0.80
CA ASP A 12 -19.00 -24.17 -1.92
C ASP A 12 -18.72 -22.66 -1.81
N MET A 13 -18.86 -22.08 -0.61
CA MET A 13 -18.53 -20.67 -0.36
C MET A 13 -17.07 -20.36 -0.70
N HIS A 14 -16.14 -21.24 -0.33
CA HIS A 14 -14.71 -21.06 -0.61
C HIS A 14 -14.42 -21.15 -2.11
N VAL A 15 -14.98 -22.13 -2.81
CA VAL A 15 -14.86 -22.29 -4.26
C VAL A 15 -15.39 -21.05 -4.99
N HIS A 16 -16.57 -20.57 -4.62
CA HIS A 16 -17.15 -19.36 -5.21
C HIS A 16 -16.32 -18.11 -4.90
N PHE A 17 -15.79 -17.99 -3.69
CA PHE A 17 -14.92 -16.88 -3.33
C PHE A 17 -13.68 -16.80 -4.23
N TRP A 18 -12.95 -17.91 -4.38
CA TRP A 18 -11.75 -17.92 -5.23
C TRP A 18 -12.07 -17.67 -6.69
N SER A 19 -13.16 -18.26 -7.20
CA SER A 19 -13.64 -18.00 -8.56
C SER A 19 -13.97 -16.51 -8.77
N ASN A 20 -14.64 -15.88 -7.81
CA ASN A 20 -14.96 -14.45 -7.89
C ASN A 20 -13.72 -13.56 -7.80
N ILE A 21 -12.71 -13.92 -7.01
CA ILE A 21 -11.44 -13.19 -6.94
C ILE A 21 -10.65 -13.33 -8.24
N GLU A 22 -10.60 -14.54 -8.82
CA GLU A 22 -9.90 -14.81 -10.08
C GLU A 22 -10.52 -14.06 -11.26
N ASN A 23 -11.85 -13.99 -11.31
CA ASN A 23 -12.61 -13.28 -12.35
C ASN A 23 -12.79 -11.77 -12.09
N HIS A 24 -12.30 -11.25 -10.95
CA HIS A 24 -12.49 -9.84 -10.61
C HIS A 24 -11.70 -8.93 -11.57
N GLU A 25 -12.29 -7.82 -12.01
CA GLU A 25 -11.66 -6.85 -12.93
C GLU A 25 -10.29 -6.36 -12.43
N TRP A 26 -10.13 -6.20 -11.12
CA TRP A 26 -8.87 -5.74 -10.52
C TRP A 26 -7.75 -6.77 -10.56
N ARG A 27 -8.04 -8.04 -10.85
CA ARG A 27 -7.02 -9.09 -11.00
C ARG A 27 -6.08 -8.79 -12.14
N TYR A 28 -6.62 -8.26 -13.24
CA TYR A 28 -5.88 -7.93 -14.46
C TYR A 28 -5.83 -6.43 -14.74
N SER A 29 -6.16 -5.60 -13.75
CA SER A 29 -6.07 -4.15 -13.89
C SER A 29 -4.64 -3.70 -14.17
N ARG A 30 -4.49 -2.64 -14.97
CA ARG A 30 -3.19 -1.97 -15.19
C ARG A 30 -2.76 -1.12 -13.99
N THR A 31 -3.67 -0.89 -13.03
CA THR A 31 -3.41 -0.10 -11.84
C THR A 31 -2.92 -0.99 -10.71
N GLU A 32 -1.64 -0.87 -10.37
CA GLU A 32 -1.00 -1.70 -9.33
C GLU A 32 -1.72 -1.58 -7.97
N THR A 33 -2.25 -0.40 -7.62
CA THR A 33 -2.97 -0.22 -6.36
C THR A 33 -4.24 -1.04 -6.29
N GLN A 34 -4.94 -1.26 -7.41
CA GLN A 34 -6.13 -2.11 -7.49
C GLN A 34 -5.76 -3.59 -7.33
N GLN A 35 -4.70 -4.06 -8.01
CA GLN A 35 -4.21 -5.43 -7.85
C GLN A 35 -3.78 -5.70 -6.40
N ARG A 36 -3.01 -4.78 -5.79
CA ARG A 36 -2.59 -4.87 -4.39
C ARG A 36 -3.80 -4.85 -3.44
N ALA A 37 -4.82 -4.04 -3.73
CA ALA A 37 -6.05 -3.99 -2.94
C ALA A 37 -6.80 -5.31 -2.95
N LEU A 38 -6.97 -5.91 -4.13
CA LEU A 38 -7.58 -7.23 -4.26
C LEU A 38 -6.78 -8.29 -3.48
N MET A 39 -5.45 -8.25 -3.54
CA MET A 39 -4.58 -9.17 -2.80
C MET A 39 -4.64 -9.00 -1.27
N HIS A 40 -4.78 -7.76 -0.78
CA HIS A 40 -4.98 -7.52 0.65
C HIS A 40 -6.38 -7.90 1.11
N TYR A 41 -7.39 -7.62 0.28
CA TYR A 41 -8.78 -7.98 0.55
C TYR A 41 -8.92 -9.51 0.69
N GLN A 42 -8.39 -10.29 -0.26
CA GLN A 42 -8.48 -11.76 -0.21
C GLN A 42 -7.95 -12.33 1.10
N GLY A 43 -6.77 -11.87 1.55
CA GLY A 43 -6.12 -12.40 2.75
C GLY A 43 -6.88 -12.02 4.02
N ASN A 44 -7.39 -10.78 4.08
CA ASN A 44 -8.16 -10.31 5.23
C ASN A 44 -9.51 -11.05 5.34
N GLN A 45 -10.24 -11.18 4.23
CA GLN A 45 -11.54 -11.85 4.25
C GLN A 45 -11.42 -13.34 4.55
N HIS A 46 -10.45 -14.02 3.94
CA HIS A 46 -10.21 -15.43 4.20
C HIS A 46 -9.87 -15.67 5.68
N ARG A 47 -8.98 -14.84 6.26
CA ARG A 47 -8.63 -14.91 7.68
C ARG A 47 -9.83 -14.61 8.59
N PHE A 48 -10.61 -13.58 8.27
CA PHE A 48 -11.75 -13.18 9.09
C PHE A 48 -12.87 -14.22 9.05
N TRP A 49 -13.13 -14.79 7.88
CA TRP A 49 -14.07 -15.89 7.71
C TRP A 49 -13.64 -17.12 8.51
N HIS A 50 -12.37 -17.53 8.41
CA HIS A 50 -11.85 -18.64 9.22
C HIS A 50 -11.97 -18.40 10.73
N ALA A 51 -11.85 -17.16 11.19
CA ALA A 51 -11.97 -16.82 12.61
C ALA A 51 -13.43 -16.77 13.10
N THR A 52 -14.40 -16.59 12.19
CA THR A 52 -15.82 -16.37 12.54
C THR A 52 -16.72 -17.55 12.19
N ILE A 53 -16.25 -18.48 11.36
CA ILE A 53 -17.01 -19.67 10.97
C ILE A 53 -17.43 -20.49 12.18
N GLY A 54 -18.72 -20.84 12.26
CA GLY A 54 -19.31 -21.52 13.42
C GLY A 54 -19.70 -20.59 14.58
N GLY A 55 -19.46 -19.28 14.46
CA GLY A 55 -19.91 -18.26 15.42
C GLY A 55 -21.02 -17.35 14.87
N PRO A 56 -21.59 -16.48 15.71
CA PRO A 56 -22.66 -15.54 15.31
C PRO A 56 -22.18 -14.45 14.32
N GLN A 57 -20.87 -14.29 14.16
CA GLN A 57 -20.27 -13.35 13.22
C GLN A 57 -19.92 -13.99 11.87
N ALA A 58 -20.28 -15.27 11.66
CA ALA A 58 -20.08 -15.93 10.40
C ALA A 58 -20.81 -15.18 9.28
N PHE A 59 -20.13 -14.99 8.16
CA PHE A 59 -20.66 -14.29 7.00
C PHE A 59 -20.40 -15.11 5.74
N ASN A 60 -21.13 -14.76 4.67
CA ASN A 60 -20.97 -15.42 3.39
C ASN A 60 -19.72 -14.90 2.67
N LEU A 61 -18.67 -15.72 2.64
CA LEU A 61 -17.39 -15.38 1.99
C LEU A 61 -17.49 -15.33 0.46
N SER A 62 -18.47 -16.00 -0.16
CA SER A 62 -18.57 -16.06 -1.62
C SER A 62 -18.79 -14.70 -2.28
N LEU A 63 -19.35 -13.73 -1.55
CA LEU A 63 -19.65 -12.40 -2.06
C LEU A 63 -18.49 -11.44 -1.80
N ILE A 64 -18.04 -10.76 -2.85
CA ILE A 64 -17.07 -9.68 -2.71
C ILE A 64 -17.78 -8.45 -2.18
N ASN A 65 -17.46 -8.07 -0.95
CA ASN A 65 -17.89 -6.83 -0.34
C ASN A 65 -17.11 -5.66 -0.96
N GLN A 66 -17.75 -4.97 -1.90
CA GLN A 66 -17.17 -3.87 -2.64
C GLN A 66 -16.79 -2.68 -1.76
N ASP A 67 -17.54 -2.41 -0.68
CA ASP A 67 -17.22 -1.33 0.25
C ASP A 67 -15.91 -1.61 0.99
N VAL A 68 -15.74 -2.84 1.49
CA VAL A 68 -14.51 -3.25 2.19
C VAL A 68 -13.33 -3.30 1.22
N LEU A 69 -13.56 -3.71 -0.03
CA LEU A 69 -12.54 -3.69 -1.08
C LEU A 69 -12.11 -2.24 -1.40
N SER A 70 -13.06 -1.32 -1.54
CA SER A 70 -12.82 0.11 -1.76
C SER A 70 -12.05 0.75 -0.60
N VAL A 71 -12.45 0.48 0.64
CA VAL A 71 -11.71 0.92 1.84
C VAL A 71 -10.29 0.38 1.84
N THR A 72 -10.10 -0.89 1.45
CA THR A 72 -8.78 -1.52 1.35
C THR A 72 -7.92 -0.82 0.29
N HIS A 73 -8.51 -0.49 -0.86
CA HIS A 73 -7.85 0.26 -1.93
C HIS A 73 -7.43 1.66 -1.48
N ASN A 74 -8.34 2.44 -0.91
CA ASN A 74 -8.06 3.78 -0.39
C ASN A 74 -6.91 3.76 0.63
N ARG A 75 -6.89 2.77 1.52
CA ARG A 75 -5.80 2.59 2.49
C ARG A 75 -4.45 2.34 1.82
N ILE A 76 -4.42 1.58 0.73
CA ILE A 76 -3.18 1.32 -0.01
C ILE A 76 -2.70 2.57 -0.75
N VAL A 77 -3.61 3.30 -1.40
CA VAL A 77 -3.29 4.58 -2.06
C VAL A 77 -2.70 5.56 -1.06
N LEU A 78 -3.36 5.75 0.09
CA LEU A 78 -2.86 6.64 1.15
C LEU A 78 -1.49 6.24 1.66
N LYS A 79 -1.25 4.93 1.88
CA LYS A 79 0.07 4.44 2.30
C LYS A 79 1.15 4.76 1.27
N LEU A 80 0.88 4.51 -0.02
CA LEU A 80 1.86 4.76 -1.07
C LEU A 80 2.18 6.24 -1.22
N ASN A 81 1.17 7.11 -1.17
CA ASN A 81 1.37 8.55 -1.20
C ASN A 81 2.22 9.01 -0.01
N ASN A 82 1.92 8.51 1.19
CA ASN A 82 2.71 8.85 2.39
C ASN A 82 4.17 8.40 2.29
N GLU A 83 4.43 7.20 1.75
CA GLU A 83 5.80 6.74 1.54
C GLU A 83 6.52 7.57 0.48
N GLN A 84 5.85 7.95 -0.61
CA GLN A 84 6.41 8.88 -1.60
C GLN A 84 6.75 10.24 -0.98
N TYR A 85 5.86 10.82 -0.17
CA TYR A 85 6.13 12.09 0.52
C TYR A 85 7.33 11.99 1.46
N LYS A 86 7.48 10.88 2.20
CA LYS A 86 8.65 10.64 3.05
C LYS A 86 9.93 10.59 2.24
N LEU A 87 9.92 9.91 1.10
CA LEU A 87 11.07 9.82 0.20
C LEU A 87 11.44 11.19 -0.38
N ILE A 88 10.46 11.94 -0.89
CA ILE A 88 10.67 13.30 -1.43
C ILE A 88 11.29 14.20 -0.35
N ARG A 89 10.74 14.18 0.87
CA ARG A 89 11.27 14.97 1.99
C ARG A 89 12.69 14.55 2.38
N LYS A 90 13.01 13.26 2.33
CA LYS A 90 14.35 12.75 2.62
C LYS A 90 15.36 13.20 1.55
N CYS A 91 15.01 13.06 0.27
CA CYS A 91 15.85 13.47 -0.85
C CYS A 91 16.10 14.98 -0.87
N SER A 92 15.09 15.81 -0.57
CA SER A 92 15.29 17.26 -0.49
C SER A 92 16.27 17.61 0.61
N LEU A 93 16.11 17.05 1.82
CA LEU A 93 17.03 17.28 2.93
C LEU A 93 18.46 16.84 2.64
N SER A 94 18.67 15.72 1.94
CA SER A 94 20.02 15.30 1.54
C SER A 94 20.62 16.24 0.49
N LEU A 95 19.85 16.68 -0.51
CA LEU A 95 20.32 17.64 -1.52
C LEU A 95 20.68 19.00 -0.89
N PHE A 96 19.89 19.48 0.08
CA PHE A 96 20.23 20.69 0.83
C PHE A 96 21.50 20.51 1.68
N SER A 97 21.68 19.35 2.33
CA SER A 97 22.90 19.03 3.08
C SER A 97 24.13 19.01 2.19
N ASP A 98 24.07 18.36 1.02
CA ASP A 98 25.20 18.27 0.09
C ASP A 98 25.55 19.63 -0.52
N ALA A 99 24.55 20.45 -0.84
CA ALA A 99 24.75 21.82 -1.30
C ALA A 99 25.44 22.71 -0.25
N MET A 100 25.08 22.56 1.03
CA MET A 100 25.72 23.32 2.12
C MET A 100 27.19 22.90 2.35
N HIS A 101 27.54 21.62 2.16
CA HIS A 101 28.94 21.17 2.26
C HIS A 101 29.80 21.68 1.09
N HIS A 102 29.25 21.84 -0.11
CA HIS A 102 29.99 22.39 -1.26
C HIS A 102 30.15 23.92 -1.23
N VAL A 103 29.35 24.66 -0.47
CA VAL A 103 29.45 26.13 -0.33
C VAL A 103 30.46 26.57 0.75
N ILE A 104 30.94 25.65 1.61
CA ILE A 104 31.91 25.97 2.68
C ILE A 104 33.38 25.92 2.22
N VAL A 105 33.66 25.71 0.92
CA VAL A 105 35.00 25.92 0.34
C VAL A 105 34.99 27.19 -0.52
N VAL A 106 34.72 28.34 0.11
CA VAL A 106 35.16 29.64 -0.45
C VAL A 106 36.49 29.98 0.21
N PRO A 107 37.62 30.02 -0.52
CA PRO A 107 38.89 30.45 0.05
C PRO A 107 38.78 31.88 0.59
N PRO A 108 39.20 32.17 1.83
CA PRO A 108 39.13 33.51 2.39
C PRO A 108 40.30 34.35 1.89
N THR A 109 40.39 34.61 0.59
CA THR A 109 41.38 35.53 0.01
C THR A 109 40.90 36.09 -1.32
N LEU A 110 39.99 37.08 -1.28
CA LEU A 110 39.85 38.12 -2.32
C LEU A 110 38.79 39.18 -1.93
N PHE A 111 38.89 39.75 -0.73
CA PHE A 111 38.32 41.07 -0.45
C PHE A 111 39.47 42.05 -0.21
N ARG A 112 40.06 42.55 -1.30
CA ARG A 112 40.94 43.72 -1.30
C ARG A 112 40.17 44.86 -1.93
N ILE A 113 39.45 45.62 -1.11
CA ILE A 113 38.84 46.89 -1.52
C ILE A 113 39.96 47.92 -1.44
N HIS A 114 40.55 48.29 -2.58
CA HIS A 114 41.33 49.53 -2.68
C HIS A 114 40.32 50.67 -2.88
N GLY A 115 40.19 51.52 -1.87
CA GLY A 115 39.51 52.81 -1.97
C GLY A 115 40.47 53.88 -1.48
N ASP A 116 41.18 54.49 -2.43
CA ASP A 116 42.09 55.60 -2.17
C ASP A 116 41.30 56.82 -1.69
N PHE A 117 41.71 57.38 -0.55
CA PHE A 117 41.30 58.71 -0.11
C PHE A 117 42.10 59.75 -0.91
N SER A 118 41.39 60.69 -1.53
CA SER A 118 41.91 62.00 -1.93
C SER A 118 40.87 63.05 -1.58
#